data_AF-A0A920J7T2-F1
#
_entry.id   AF-A0A920J7T2-F1
#
_cell.length_a   1.000
_cell.length_b   1.000
_cell.length_c   1.000
_cell.angle_alpha   90.00
_cell.angle_beta   90.00
_cell.angle_gamma   90.00
#
_symmetry.space_group_name_H-M   'P 1'
#
loop_
_entity.id
_entity.type
_entity.pdbx_description
1 polymer ?
#
loop_
_entity_poly.entity_id
_entity_poly.type
_entity_poly.pdbx_seq_one_letter_code
_entity_poly.pdbx_strand_id
1 'polypeptide(L)' 'MGQIIHPQEWNSTIDYENKKVAVIGSGATAVTLVPQIAKKASHVTMIQRSPTYIASVPSKYKILHLLNISRLSLAIR' A
#
# COMPACT_ATOMS: atom_id res chain seq x y z
N MET A 1 -8.06 9.57 26.12
CA MET A 1 -6.89 9.76 25.24
C MET A 1 -6.95 8.71 24.14
N GLY A 2 -6.52 9.02 22.91
CA GLY A 2 -6.53 8.05 21.80
C GLY A 2 -5.37 7.06 21.87
N GLN A 3 -5.46 5.95 21.14
CA GLN A 3 -4.36 4.99 21.00
C GLN A 3 -3.32 5.53 19.99
N ILE A 4 -2.05 5.43 20.34
CA ILE A 4 -0.92 5.74 19.45
C ILE A 4 -0.26 4.43 19.09
N ILE A 5 -0.06 4.21 17.78
CA ILE A 5 0.56 2.99 17.26
C ILE A 5 1.61 3.40 16.25
N HIS A 6 2.82 2.85 16.41
CA HIS A 6 3.81 2.88 15.36
C HIS A 6 3.59 1.68 14.42
N PRO A 7 3.59 1.84 13.08
CA PRO A 7 3.27 0.74 12.16
C PRO A 7 4.13 -0.53 12.31
N GLN A 8 5.36 -0.39 12.80
CA GLN A 8 6.28 -1.51 13.09
C GLN A 8 5.86 -2.34 14.30
N GLU A 9 5.00 -1.79 15.16
CA GLU A 9 4.48 -2.45 16.36
C GLU A 9 3.03 -2.93 16.17
N TRP A 10 2.59 -3.02 14.90
CA TRP A 10 1.23 -3.43 14.57
C TRP A 10 0.95 -4.85 15.06
N ASN A 11 -0.19 -5.02 15.73
CA ASN A 11 -0.65 -6.32 16.20
C ASN A 11 -2.17 -6.46 16.02
N SER A 12 -2.69 -7.67 16.23
CA SER A 12 -4.09 -8.03 15.96
C SER A 12 -5.10 -7.48 16.98
N THR A 13 -4.66 -6.89 18.08
CA THR A 13 -5.57 -6.35 19.11
C THR A 13 -6.00 -4.91 18.82
N ILE A 14 -5.43 -4.29 17.79
CA ILE A 14 -5.77 -2.94 17.37
C ILE A 14 -7.14 -2.94 16.68
N ASP A 15 -8.13 -2.37 17.35
CA ASP A 15 -9.44 -2.07 16.78
C ASP A 15 -9.54 -0.59 16.41
N TYR A 16 -9.77 -0.32 15.12
CA TYR A 16 -9.96 1.02 14.56
C TYR A 16 -11.30 1.16 13.81
N GLU A 17 -12.20 0.19 13.94
CA GLU A 17 -13.49 0.20 13.25
C GLU A 17 -14.38 1.34 13.76
N ASN A 18 -15.00 2.07 12.83
CA ASN A 18 -15.84 3.25 13.12
C ASN A 18 -15.13 4.38 13.90
N LYS A 19 -13.81 4.32 14.09
CA LYS A 19 -13.02 5.36 14.78
C LYS A 19 -12.49 6.40 13.80
N LYS A 20 -12.22 7.61 14.32
CA LYS A 20 -11.45 8.64 13.60
C LYS A 20 -9.97 8.34 13.77
N VAL A 21 -9.24 8.20 12.66
CA VAL A 21 -7.82 7.82 12.65
C VAL A 21 -7.00 8.91 12.00
N ALA A 22 -5.93 9.34 12.67
CA ALA A 22 -4.90 10.19 12.09
C ALA A 22 -3.68 9.33 11.72
N VAL A 23 -3.22 9.44 10.48
CA VAL A 23 -1.99 8.79 10.00
C VAL A 23 -0.94 9.87 9.73
N ILE A 24 0.20 9.81 10.41
CA ILE A 24 1.29 10.78 10.26
C ILE A 24 2.32 10.20 9.29
N GLY A 25 2.49 10.87 8.14
CA GLY A 25 3.41 10.45 7.08
C GLY A 25 2.74 10.19 5.74
N SER A 26 3.53 10.21 4.68
CA SER A 26 3.11 10.09 3.28
C SER A 26 3.95 9.08 2.47
N GLY A 27 4.89 8.38 3.11
CA GLY A 27 5.80 7.44 2.45
C GLY A 27 5.15 6.10 2.10
N ALA A 28 5.96 5.14 1.65
CA ALA A 28 5.49 3.82 1.19
C ALA A 28 4.56 3.12 2.20
N THR A 29 4.89 3.16 3.49
CA THR A 29 4.05 2.60 4.56
C THR A 29 2.68 3.27 4.63
N ALA A 30 2.61 4.61 4.54
CA ALA A 30 1.33 5.31 4.59
C ALA A 30 0.49 5.03 3.35
N VAL A 31 1.11 4.95 2.16
CA VAL A 31 0.45 4.67 0.89
C VAL A 31 -0.26 3.32 0.89
N THR A 32 0.29 2.31 1.57
CA THR A 32 -0.35 1.00 1.69
C THR A 32 -1.32 0.92 2.87
N LEU A 33 -1.02 1.61 3.98
CA LEU A 33 -1.79 1.56 5.22
C LEU A 33 -3.10 2.37 5.14
N VAL A 34 -3.05 3.62 4.68
CA VAL A 34 -4.21 4.53 4.63
C VAL A 34 -5.39 3.91 3.86
N PRO A 35 -5.21 3.31 2.66
CA PRO A 35 -6.32 2.69 1.94
C PRO A 35 -6.94 1.49 2.67
N GLN A 36 -6.18 0.76 3.50
CA GLN A 36 -6.73 -0.35 4.28
C GLN A 36 -7.49 0.13 5.50
N ILE A 37 -6.96 1.13 6.21
CA ILE A 37 -7.63 1.74 7.37
C ILE A 37 -8.95 2.39 6.92
N ALA A 38 -8.95 3.10 5.80
CA ALA A 38 -10.12 3.81 5.26
C ALA A 38 -11.32 2.90 4.95
N LYS A 39 -11.12 1.58 4.80
CA LYS A 39 -12.21 0.62 4.59
C LYS A 39 -13.07 0.40 5.85
N LYS A 40 -12.53 0.63 7.05
CA LYS A 40 -13.19 0.30 8.32
C LYS A 40 -13.33 1.49 9.27
N ALA A 41 -12.40 2.44 9.22
CA ALA A 41 -12.46 3.65 10.04
C ALA A 41 -13.64 4.55 9.59
N SER A 42 -14.23 5.30 10.51
CA SER A 42 -15.29 6.26 10.15
C SER A 42 -14.75 7.48 9.41
N HIS A 43 -13.51 7.87 9.72
CA HIS A 43 -12.80 8.94 9.00
C HIS A 43 -11.29 8.75 9.15
N VAL A 44 -10.55 8.97 8.07
CA VAL A 44 -9.08 8.91 8.08
C VAL A 44 -8.52 10.25 7.64
N THR A 45 -7.68 10.85 8.47
CA THR A 45 -6.93 12.06 8.15
C THR A 45 -5.46 11.71 7.99
N MET A 46 -4.88 12.00 6.82
CA MET A 46 -3.44 11.85 6.61
C MET A 46 -2.75 13.20 6.83
N ILE A 47 -1.79 13.24 7.75
CA ILE A 47 -0.98 14.42 8.06
C ILE A 47 0.34 14.28 7.30
N GLN A 48 0.53 15.12 6.29
CA GLN A 48 1.68 15.08 5.40
C GLN A 48 2.57 16.30 5.62
N ARG A 49 3.85 16.08 5.95
CA ARG A 49 4.86 17.16 5.95
C ARG A 49 5.34 17.47 4.54
N SER A 50 5.57 16.43 3.75
CA SER A 50 6.09 16.51 2.38
C SER A 50 5.26 15.56 1.49
N PRO A 51 4.72 16.03 0.35
CA PRO A 51 3.91 15.19 -0.51
C PRO A 51 4.75 14.12 -1.22
N THR A 52 4.17 12.93 -1.40
CA THR A 52 4.75 11.84 -2.19
C THR A 52 4.01 11.73 -3.51
N TYR A 53 4.73 11.64 -4.62
CA TYR A 53 4.16 11.38 -5.93
C TYR A 53 3.90 9.87 -6.10
N ILE A 54 2.68 9.53 -6.49
CA ILE A 54 2.25 8.13 -6.68
C ILE A 54 1.90 7.95 -8.16
N ALA A 55 2.42 6.90 -8.77
CA ALA A 55 2.09 6.50 -10.14
C ALA A 55 1.68 5.02 -10.16
N SER A 56 0.63 4.71 -10.90
CA SER A 56 0.26 3.32 -11.19
C SER A 56 1.13 2.80 -12.32
N VAL A 57 2.13 1.99 -11.97
CA VAL A 57 3.02 1.35 -12.95
C VAL A 57 2.60 -0.11 -13.18
N PRO A 58 2.63 -0.61 -14.42
CA PRO A 58 2.35 -2.03 -14.69
C PRO A 58 3.33 -2.93 -13.94
N SER A 59 2.81 -4.01 -13.32
CA SER A 59 3.64 -5.00 -12.62
C SER A 59 4.48 -5.88 -13.56
N LYS A 60 4.19 -5.86 -14.87
CA LYS A 60 4.90 -6.62 -15.90
C LYS A 60 5.26 -5.71 -17.07
N TYR A 61 6.51 -5.76 -17.47
CA TYR A 61 6.98 -5.10 -18.69
C TYR A 61 6.62 -5.94 -19.92
N LYS A 62 6.10 -5.30 -20.98
CA LYS A 62 5.78 -5.98 -22.26
C LYS A 62 6.97 -6.75 -22.82
N ILE A 63 8.20 -6.26 -22.63
CA ILE A 63 9.42 -6.92 -23.11
C ILE A 63 9.65 -8.29 -22.45
N LEU A 64 9.32 -8.45 -21.17
CA LEU A 64 9.46 -9.72 -20.46
C LEU A 64 8.41 -10.74 -20.93
N HIS A 65 7.23 -10.26 -21.33
CA HIS A 65 6.21 -11.12 -21.94
C HIS A 65 6.68 -11.66 -23.30
N LEU A 66 7.31 -10.81 -24.12
CA LEU A 66 7.86 -11.21 -25.41
C LEU A 66 9.02 -12.22 -25.27
N LEU A 67 9.91 -12.02 -24.30
CA LEU A 67 11.03 -12.94 -24.02
C LEU A 67 10.58 -14.31 -23.49
N ASN A 68 9.47 -14.37 -22.74
CA ASN A 68 8.92 -15.65 -22.27
C ASN A 68 8.28 -16.45 -23.41
N ILE A 69 7.66 -15.79 -24.38
CA ILE A 69 7.05 -16.45 -25.55
C ILE A 69 8.13 -17.04 -26.47
N SER A 70 9.22 -16.31 -26.71
CA SER A 70 10.32 -16.79 -27.55
C SER A 70 11.09 -17.96 -26.93
N ARG A 71 11.24 -17.98 -25.60
CA ARG A 71 11.81 -19.14 -24.87
C ARG A 71 10.92 -20.39 -24.95
N LEU A 72 9.59 -20.24 -24.94
CA LEU A 72 8.67 -21.37 -25.10
C LEU A 72 8.74 -21.96 -26.51
N SER A 73 8.87 -21.12 -27.54
CA SER A 73 8.98 -21.57 -28.94
C SER A 73 10.26 -22.37 -29.23
N LEU A 74 11.35 -22.12 -28.50
CA LEU A 74 12.61 -22.82 -28.69
C LEU A 74 12.66 -24.15 -27.91
N ALA A 75 11.86 -24.30 -26.86
CA ALA A 75 11.78 -25.52 -26.04
C ALA A 75 10.84 -26.60 -26.61
N ILE A 76 10.05 -26.26 -27.65
CA ILE A 76 9.12 -27.18 -28.35
C ILE A 76 9.71 -27.63 -29.71
N ARG A 77 10.95 -27.24 -30.02
CA ARG A 77 11.77 -27.82 -31.09
C ARG A 77 12.82 -28.74 -30.47
#